data_AF-A0A3Q0JF09-F1
#
_entry.id   AF-A0A3Q0JF09-F1
#
_cell.length_a   1.000
_cell.length_b   1.000
_cell.length_c   1.000
_cell.angle_alpha   90.00
_cell.angle_beta   90.00
_cell.angle_gamma   90.00
#
_symmetry.space_group_name_H-M   'P 1'
#
loop_
_entity.id
_entity.type
_entity.pdbx_description
1 polymer ?
#
loop_
_entity_poly.entity_id
_entity_poly.type
_entity_poly.pdbx_seq_one_letter_code
_entity_poly.pdbx_strand_id
1 'polypeptide(L)'
;MQTVSHQENPGRDFPVTMGVNAFRGFMNEFMNSRGGSIEAEKPRSGKAKRTKERKKDKKASRKQEDRIVYLGHELESKIINIPTACEICNSLFKWPIERMLVCQNCRHTCHRKCYTRIMGECGLARSSAARSHGHRVFGVPLSQLSSSDGKVPSLVDRLITTIELRGIYTEGIYRKSGIHSKIQELKTKIDEGKLPELELEVYSVHILANLLKLFLREMPEPLLTFEYYEEFLRAADLTEDRVSTLFSILKTLPKPNFDLMERLIFHLARVAYHEEANRMTPNSLAIVFAPCILRQRHFPAQDALSDISRQTLCIELIISEQLKKLAVTLKDIDDLDTARHSANTRIRQIRSSKIFHPEELAPAKKLLEEEDLLVNHLEEIKKEKDHLTCRLPSLTRTNSDDDLLSTDDGSLDEIDAVPSSSDQSSFSSYSTKPAKIIALADQPKKHSHPPLKKRNSNNLPSDEDPIMV
;
A
#
# COMPACT_ATOMS: atom_id res chain seq x y z
N MET A 1 37.62 82.06 -41.85
CA MET A 1 37.73 81.43 -43.18
C MET A 1 36.56 80.46 -43.30
N GLN A 2 35.50 80.87 -44.03
CA GLN A 2 35.09 80.30 -45.34
C GLN A 2 34.44 78.89 -45.18
N THR A 3 33.11 78.72 -45.32
CA THR A 3 32.31 78.50 -46.57
C THR A 3 32.81 77.29 -47.39
N VAL A 4 32.04 76.40 -48.02
CA VAL A 4 30.61 76.20 -48.32
C VAL A 4 30.52 74.78 -48.95
N SER A 5 29.35 74.14 -48.82
CA SER A 5 28.69 73.10 -49.64
C SER A 5 29.45 72.25 -50.68
N HIS A 6 29.18 70.93 -50.69
CA HIS A 6 28.48 70.16 -51.76
C HIS A 6 28.38 68.68 -51.33
N GLN A 7 27.17 68.12 -51.17
CA GLN A 7 26.55 67.09 -52.03
C GLN A 7 27.50 65.91 -52.35
N GLU A 8 27.20 64.66 -51.97
CA GLU A 8 26.09 63.84 -52.47
C GLU A 8 25.65 62.74 -51.49
N ASN A 9 24.38 62.34 -51.60
CA ASN A 9 23.75 61.14 -51.01
C ASN A 9 23.53 60.16 -52.18
N PRO A 10 23.68 58.82 -52.01
CA PRO A 10 22.51 58.05 -51.57
C PRO A 10 22.83 56.76 -50.77
N GLY A 11 22.03 56.49 -49.73
CA GLY A 11 21.61 55.11 -49.45
C GLY A 11 21.50 54.67 -47.98
N ARG A 12 20.25 54.62 -47.48
CA ARG A 12 19.65 53.62 -46.54
C ARG A 12 20.30 53.55 -45.13
N ASP A 13 19.64 53.83 -44.00
CA ASP A 13 18.25 53.58 -43.57
C ASP A 13 17.80 54.64 -42.55
N PHE A 14 16.64 55.27 -42.78
CA PHE A 14 15.96 56.08 -41.76
C PHE A 14 15.01 55.16 -40.96
N PRO A 15 15.01 55.21 -39.62
CA PRO A 15 14.23 54.29 -38.80
C PRO A 15 12.72 54.56 -38.96
N VAL A 16 12.02 53.59 -39.56
CA VAL A 16 10.57 53.53 -39.79
C VAL A 16 9.73 53.67 -38.49
N THR A 17 10.36 53.58 -37.33
CA THR A 17 9.74 53.64 -36.01
C THR A 17 9.32 55.05 -35.55
N MET A 18 9.84 56.14 -36.14
CA MET A 18 9.41 57.50 -35.80
C MET A 18 8.25 58.04 -36.68
N GLY A 19 8.07 57.54 -37.90
CA GLY A 19 7.00 58.01 -38.81
C GLY A 19 5.59 57.53 -38.44
N VAL A 20 5.45 56.32 -37.88
CA VAL A 20 4.15 55.71 -37.55
C VAL A 20 3.49 56.37 -36.33
N ASN A 21 4.29 56.87 -35.39
CA ASN A 21 3.79 57.53 -34.18
C ASN A 21 3.33 58.97 -34.44
N ALA A 22 3.96 59.69 -35.37
CA ALA A 22 3.52 61.03 -35.79
C ALA A 22 2.20 61.00 -36.60
N PHE A 23 2.00 60.00 -37.46
CA PHE A 23 0.78 59.87 -38.27
C PHE A 23 -0.47 59.46 -37.44
N ARG A 24 -0.27 58.65 -36.39
CA ARG A 24 -1.35 58.22 -35.48
C ARG A 24 -1.84 59.32 -34.53
N GLY A 25 -0.96 60.24 -34.13
CA GLY A 25 -1.33 61.44 -33.37
C GLY A 25 -2.21 62.38 -34.19
N PHE A 26 -1.80 62.67 -35.42
CA PHE A 26 -2.52 63.56 -36.35
C PHE A 26 -3.93 63.05 -36.72
N MET A 27 -4.11 61.76 -36.96
CA MET A 27 -5.43 61.18 -37.31
C MET A 27 -6.43 61.18 -36.13
N ASN A 28 -5.94 61.08 -34.89
CA ASN A 28 -6.80 61.12 -33.69
C ASN A 28 -7.31 62.55 -33.38
N GLU A 29 -6.51 63.57 -33.69
CA GLU A 29 -6.89 64.98 -33.53
C GLU A 29 -7.85 65.46 -34.65
N PHE A 30 -7.65 64.97 -35.88
CA PHE A 30 -8.51 65.27 -37.04
C PHE A 30 -9.93 64.70 -36.90
N MET A 31 -10.09 63.50 -36.32
CA MET A 31 -11.41 62.88 -36.13
C MET A 31 -12.21 63.49 -34.96
N ASN A 32 -11.55 64.11 -33.97
CA ASN A 32 -12.22 64.75 -32.83
C ASN A 32 -12.68 66.19 -33.11
N SER A 33 -12.22 66.80 -34.20
CA SER A 33 -12.48 68.23 -34.51
C SER A 33 -13.71 68.47 -35.41
N ARG A 34 -14.47 67.44 -35.81
CA ARG A 34 -15.59 67.57 -36.79
C ARG A 34 -16.94 66.97 -36.36
N GLY A 35 -17.27 66.89 -35.07
CA GLY A 35 -18.50 66.23 -34.62
C GLY A 35 -19.28 66.91 -33.50
N GLY A 36 -19.32 68.25 -33.45
CA GLY A 36 -20.23 69.00 -32.56
C GLY A 36 -21.62 69.20 -33.20
N SER A 37 -22.63 68.60 -32.57
CA SER A 37 -23.99 69.12 -32.27
C SER A 37 -24.75 70.01 -33.27
N ILE A 38 -25.95 69.57 -33.72
CA ILE A 38 -27.20 70.39 -33.76
C ILE A 38 -28.43 69.49 -33.48
N GLU A 39 -29.31 69.95 -32.59
CA GLU A 39 -30.56 69.35 -32.08
C GLU A 39 -31.77 69.57 -33.02
N ALA A 40 -32.77 68.67 -33.02
CA ALA A 40 -34.22 68.99 -33.15
C ALA A 40 -35.16 67.76 -33.03
N GLU A 41 -36.10 67.88 -32.09
CA GLU A 41 -37.49 67.35 -32.01
C GLU A 41 -37.85 65.86 -31.76
N LYS A 42 -38.75 65.67 -30.76
CA LYS A 42 -39.51 64.45 -30.46
C LYS A 42 -40.79 64.41 -31.34
N PRO A 43 -41.35 63.23 -31.67
CA PRO A 43 -42.41 62.69 -30.80
C PRO A 43 -42.41 61.15 -30.60
N ARG A 44 -42.79 60.80 -29.36
CA ARG A 44 -43.59 59.66 -28.87
C ARG A 44 -43.60 58.29 -29.58
N SER A 45 -43.40 57.28 -28.71
CA SER A 45 -44.03 55.95 -28.65
C SER A 45 -43.29 54.76 -29.28
N GLY A 46 -43.12 53.71 -28.47
CA GLY A 46 -42.94 52.34 -28.94
C GLY A 46 -41.58 51.67 -28.69
N LYS A 47 -41.54 50.81 -27.67
CA LYS A 47 -40.70 49.60 -27.57
C LYS A 47 -39.24 49.78 -27.13
N ALA A 48 -39.07 50.16 -25.86
CA ALA A 48 -37.91 49.77 -25.08
C ALA A 48 -37.92 48.24 -24.83
N LYS A 49 -37.24 47.42 -25.66
CA LYS A 49 -36.79 46.06 -25.25
C LYS A 49 -35.81 45.28 -26.16
N ARG A 50 -35.06 45.85 -27.12
CA ARG A 50 -34.22 45.01 -28.04
C ARG A 50 -32.75 45.40 -28.26
N THR A 51 -32.16 46.32 -27.49
CA THR A 51 -30.77 46.77 -27.74
C THR A 51 -29.79 46.63 -26.57
N LYS A 52 -30.15 45.93 -25.49
CA LYS A 52 -29.20 45.53 -24.43
C LYS A 52 -28.61 44.12 -24.61
N GLU A 53 -29.23 43.24 -25.41
CA GLU A 53 -28.69 41.88 -25.68
C GLU A 53 -27.48 41.92 -26.63
N ARG A 54 -27.55 42.67 -27.74
CA ARG A 54 -26.46 42.70 -28.76
C ARG A 54 -25.11 43.25 -28.28
N LYS A 55 -25.05 44.05 -27.20
CA LYS A 55 -23.78 44.51 -26.61
C LYS A 55 -23.21 43.53 -25.58
N LYS A 56 -24.04 42.66 -25.00
CA LYS A 56 -23.59 41.58 -24.10
C LYS A 56 -23.02 40.41 -24.89
N ASP A 57 -23.60 40.13 -26.06
CA ASP A 57 -23.15 39.04 -26.95
C ASP A 57 -21.79 39.31 -27.60
N LYS A 58 -21.49 40.56 -27.99
CA LYS A 58 -20.17 40.92 -28.57
C LYS A 58 -19.01 40.89 -27.57
N LYS A 59 -19.28 41.02 -26.26
CA LYS A 59 -18.28 40.89 -25.19
C LYS A 59 -18.12 39.44 -24.73
N ALA A 60 -19.15 38.61 -24.91
CA ALA A 60 -19.09 37.17 -24.69
C ALA A 60 -18.36 36.43 -25.82
N SER A 61 -18.58 36.81 -27.09
CA SER A 61 -17.92 36.14 -28.24
C SER A 61 -16.40 36.34 -28.27
N ARG A 62 -15.91 37.53 -27.89
CA ARG A 62 -14.47 37.83 -27.84
C ARG A 62 -13.73 37.12 -26.69
N LYS A 63 -14.45 36.62 -25.69
CA LYS A 63 -13.89 35.89 -24.54
C LYS A 63 -13.79 34.38 -24.80
N GLN A 64 -14.45 33.88 -25.85
CA GLN A 64 -14.45 32.48 -26.24
C GLN A 64 -13.29 32.11 -27.18
N GLU A 65 -12.67 33.09 -27.83
CA GLU A 65 -11.64 32.89 -28.87
C GLU A 65 -10.21 32.70 -28.33
N ASP A 66 -9.99 32.90 -27.02
CA ASP A 66 -8.68 32.79 -26.33
C ASP A 66 -8.55 31.54 -25.43
N ARG A 67 -9.55 30.64 -25.43
CA ARG A 67 -9.57 29.38 -24.64
C ARG A 67 -9.59 28.17 -25.57
N ILE A 68 -8.56 27.34 -25.49
CA ILE A 68 -8.37 26.13 -26.31
C ILE A 68 -8.46 24.91 -25.40
N VAL A 69 -9.24 23.90 -25.78
CA VAL A 69 -9.30 22.62 -25.06
C VAL A 69 -8.61 21.55 -25.92
N TYR A 70 -7.58 20.90 -25.39
CA TYR A 70 -6.82 19.86 -26.11
C TYR A 70 -6.32 18.78 -25.14
N LEU A 71 -6.68 17.51 -25.39
CA LEU A 71 -6.32 16.36 -24.52
C LEU A 71 -6.58 16.62 -23.01
N GLY A 72 -7.73 17.20 -22.69
CA GLY A 72 -8.09 17.59 -21.33
C GLY A 72 -7.43 18.88 -20.83
N HIS A 73 -6.43 19.45 -21.50
CA HIS A 73 -5.86 20.74 -21.12
C HIS A 73 -6.80 21.88 -21.49
N GLU A 74 -7.08 22.75 -20.53
CA GLU A 74 -7.81 23.99 -20.75
C GLU A 74 -6.81 25.16 -20.85
N LEU A 75 -6.37 25.44 -22.07
CA LEU A 75 -5.31 26.38 -22.39
C LEU A 75 -5.88 27.79 -22.58
N GLU A 76 -5.38 28.76 -21.82
CA GLU A 76 -5.74 30.17 -21.95
C GLU A 76 -4.54 30.98 -22.45
N SER A 77 -4.80 31.93 -23.34
CA SER A 77 -3.78 32.84 -23.86
C SER A 77 -3.39 33.91 -22.82
N LYS A 78 -2.13 33.90 -22.36
CA LYS A 78 -1.57 34.89 -21.41
C LYS A 78 -0.33 35.57 -21.99
N ILE A 79 -0.16 36.85 -21.67
CA ILE A 79 1.08 37.60 -21.92
C ILE A 79 1.83 37.63 -20.59
N ILE A 80 3.06 37.11 -20.56
CA ILE A 80 3.91 37.14 -19.38
C ILE A 80 5.20 37.86 -19.73
N ASN A 81 5.57 38.82 -18.89
CA ASN A 81 6.74 39.69 -19.08
C ASN A 81 8.04 39.07 -18.53
N ILE A 82 8.06 37.76 -18.29
CA ILE A 82 9.16 37.00 -17.68
C ILE A 82 9.67 35.99 -18.72
N PRO A 83 11.00 35.82 -18.87
CA PRO A 83 11.57 34.85 -19.80
C PRO A 83 11.10 33.43 -19.44
N THR A 84 10.16 32.90 -20.22
CA THR A 84 9.56 31.58 -20.04
C THR A 84 9.92 30.72 -21.26
N ALA A 85 10.12 29.41 -21.08
CA ALA A 85 10.35 28.47 -22.18
C ALA A 85 9.09 27.68 -22.49
N CYS A 86 8.87 27.35 -23.76
CA CYS A 86 7.81 26.43 -24.17
C CYS A 86 8.19 24.98 -23.83
N GLU A 87 7.36 24.27 -23.06
CA GLU A 87 7.62 22.89 -22.60
C GLU A 87 7.60 21.84 -23.73
N ILE A 88 7.15 22.22 -24.94
CA ILE A 88 7.06 21.31 -26.10
C ILE A 88 8.28 21.40 -27.02
N CYS A 89 8.85 22.60 -27.18
CA CYS A 89 9.95 22.82 -28.12
C CYS A 89 11.22 23.37 -27.44
N ASN A 90 11.19 23.53 -26.11
CA ASN A 90 12.24 24.09 -25.27
C ASN A 90 12.82 25.43 -25.77
N SER A 91 12.07 26.17 -26.60
CA SER A 91 12.48 27.48 -27.09
C SER A 91 11.85 28.57 -26.23
N LEU A 92 12.63 29.61 -25.92
CA LEU A 92 12.15 30.80 -25.22
C LEU A 92 11.14 31.56 -26.08
N PHE A 93 10.13 32.17 -25.46
CA PHE A 93 9.26 33.12 -26.14
C PHE A 93 10.09 34.37 -26.49
N LYS A 94 10.28 34.65 -27.79
CA LYS A 94 11.38 35.53 -28.26
C LYS A 94 11.01 37.01 -28.36
N TRP A 95 9.80 37.42 -27.99
CA TRP A 95 9.36 38.83 -28.12
C TRP A 95 8.43 39.27 -26.98
N PRO A 96 8.48 40.55 -26.54
CA PRO A 96 7.72 41.05 -25.39
C PRO A 96 6.20 41.12 -25.59
N ILE A 97 5.67 40.61 -26.70
CA ILE A 97 4.24 40.65 -27.06
C ILE A 97 3.74 39.24 -27.44
N GLU A 98 4.59 38.21 -27.34
CA GLU A 98 4.21 36.85 -27.74
C GLU A 98 3.25 36.24 -26.70
N ARG A 99 2.04 35.91 -27.16
CA ARG A 99 1.02 35.28 -26.32
C ARG A 99 1.31 33.80 -26.17
N MET A 100 1.53 33.35 -24.94
CA MET A 100 1.68 31.93 -24.63
C MET A 100 0.37 31.30 -24.20
N LEU A 101 0.23 29.99 -24.38
CA LEU A 101 -0.88 29.20 -23.89
C LEU A 101 -0.49 28.57 -22.56
N VAL A 102 -1.30 28.80 -21.53
CA VAL A 102 -1.11 28.22 -20.19
C VAL A 102 -2.33 27.40 -19.82
N CYS A 103 -2.13 26.13 -19.50
CA CYS A 103 -3.19 25.27 -18.97
C CYS A 103 -3.63 25.78 -17.61
N GLN A 104 -4.92 26.07 -17.43
CA GLN A 104 -5.46 26.51 -16.13
C GLN A 104 -5.40 25.41 -15.07
N ASN A 105 -5.39 24.15 -15.48
CA ASN A 105 -5.37 23.00 -14.59
C ASN A 105 -3.94 22.65 -14.15
N CYS A 106 -3.06 22.28 -15.09
CA CYS A 106 -1.71 21.78 -14.78
C CYS A 106 -0.56 22.77 -15.01
N ARG A 107 -0.88 24.02 -15.40
CA ARG A 107 0.11 25.08 -15.68
C ARG A 107 1.08 24.79 -16.82
N HIS A 108 0.88 23.70 -17.57
CA HIS A 108 1.62 23.39 -18.78
C HIS A 108 1.61 24.57 -19.74
N THR A 109 2.80 25.02 -20.15
CA THR A 109 2.99 26.26 -20.92
C THR A 109 3.60 25.98 -22.29
N CYS A 110 2.95 26.45 -23.36
CA CYS A 110 3.42 26.23 -24.72
C CYS A 110 3.06 27.38 -25.69
N HIS A 111 3.69 27.40 -26.88
CA HIS A 111 3.28 28.29 -27.96
C HIS A 111 1.90 27.91 -28.52
N ARG A 112 1.19 28.89 -29.09
CA ARG A 112 -0.08 28.65 -29.82
C ARG A 112 0.06 27.69 -31.01
N LYS A 113 1.27 27.49 -31.55
CA LYS A 113 1.53 26.51 -32.61
C LYS A 113 1.96 25.13 -32.08
N CYS A 114 2.25 25.03 -30.79
CA CYS A 114 2.80 23.83 -30.16
C CYS A 114 1.75 22.99 -29.43
N TYR A 115 0.56 23.54 -29.10
CA TYR A 115 -0.44 22.82 -28.30
C TYR A 115 -0.90 21.50 -28.93
N THR A 116 -0.94 21.40 -30.26
CA THR A 116 -1.32 20.15 -30.96
C THR A 116 -0.27 19.04 -30.81
N ARG A 117 0.93 19.36 -30.33
CA ARG A 117 2.00 18.39 -30.08
C ARG A 117 2.13 18.00 -28.61
N ILE A 118 1.20 18.44 -27.75
CA ILE A 118 1.13 17.97 -26.36
C ILE A 118 0.92 16.45 -26.39
N MET A 119 1.79 15.72 -25.69
CA MET A 119 1.71 14.27 -25.52
C MET A 119 1.22 13.96 -24.10
N GLY A 120 0.13 13.21 -23.99
CA GLY A 120 -0.51 12.87 -22.72
C GLY A 120 -1.69 13.77 -22.36
N GLU A 121 -2.61 13.25 -21.55
CA GLU A 121 -3.79 13.99 -21.08
C GLU A 121 -3.45 14.87 -19.86
N CYS A 122 -4.20 15.96 -19.68
CA CYS A 122 -4.01 16.86 -18.55
C CYS A 122 -4.28 16.14 -17.20
N GLY A 123 -3.23 15.97 -16.40
CA GLY A 123 -3.31 15.29 -15.10
C GLY A 123 -4.31 15.90 -14.09
N LEU A 124 -4.71 17.17 -14.28
CA LEU A 124 -5.66 17.88 -13.40
C LEU A 124 -7.03 18.16 -14.06
N ALA A 125 -7.25 17.73 -15.31
CA ALA A 125 -8.59 17.81 -15.92
C ALA A 125 -9.55 16.74 -15.37
N ARG A 126 -8.98 15.62 -14.89
CA ARG A 126 -9.68 14.66 -14.03
C ARG A 126 -10.19 15.28 -12.72
N SER A 127 -9.64 16.41 -12.28
CA SER A 127 -10.07 17.09 -11.05
C SER A 127 -11.32 17.97 -11.22
N SER A 128 -11.81 18.21 -12.43
CA SER A 128 -13.09 18.92 -12.66
C SER A 128 -14.28 17.97 -12.91
N ALA A 129 -13.99 16.68 -13.16
CA ALA A 129 -14.90 15.56 -12.93
C ALA A 129 -14.91 15.07 -11.46
N ALA A 130 -14.22 15.77 -10.55
CA ALA A 130 -14.10 15.42 -9.13
C ALA A 130 -15.39 15.60 -8.30
N ARG A 131 -16.56 15.75 -8.94
CA ARG A 131 -17.85 15.52 -8.27
C ARG A 131 -18.35 14.08 -8.39
N SER A 132 -17.60 13.18 -9.06
CA SER A 132 -17.90 11.73 -9.09
C SER A 132 -16.83 10.86 -8.41
N HIS A 133 -15.88 11.43 -7.68
CA HIS A 133 -14.79 10.69 -7.02
C HIS A 133 -15.05 10.34 -5.55
N GLY A 134 -16.30 10.41 -5.08
CA GLY A 134 -16.60 10.06 -3.68
C GLY A 134 -16.24 8.62 -3.28
N HIS A 135 -16.05 7.72 -4.25
CA HIS A 135 -16.07 6.28 -3.97
C HIS A 135 -15.07 5.40 -4.75
N ARG A 136 -14.19 5.96 -5.58
CA ARG A 136 -13.22 5.12 -6.29
C ARG A 136 -12.22 4.52 -5.30
N VAL A 137 -11.99 3.22 -5.40
CA VAL A 137 -11.04 2.47 -4.57
C VAL A 137 -9.87 1.98 -5.41
N PHE A 138 -10.11 1.58 -6.65
CA PHE A 138 -9.05 1.11 -7.55
C PHE A 138 -8.30 2.28 -8.20
N GLY A 139 -6.98 2.14 -8.32
CA GLY A 139 -6.13 3.17 -8.94
C GLY A 139 -5.94 4.44 -8.08
N VAL A 140 -6.26 4.37 -6.80
CA VAL A 140 -6.10 5.46 -5.84
C VAL A 140 -4.83 5.21 -5.01
N PRO A 141 -4.03 6.24 -4.69
CA PRO A 141 -2.87 6.09 -3.81
C PRO A 141 -3.24 5.49 -2.45
N LEU A 142 -2.43 4.56 -1.95
CA LEU A 142 -2.69 3.86 -0.69
C LEU A 142 -2.91 4.82 0.49
N SER A 143 -2.14 5.92 0.52
CA SER A 143 -2.27 6.97 1.54
C SER A 143 -3.64 7.66 1.60
N GLN A 144 -4.45 7.58 0.54
CA GLN A 144 -5.81 8.13 0.50
C GLN A 144 -6.88 7.10 0.89
N LEU A 145 -6.51 5.82 0.95
CA LEU A 145 -7.42 4.71 1.28
C LEU A 145 -7.23 4.21 2.71
N SER A 146 -6.02 4.37 3.26
CA SER A 146 -5.71 4.05 4.65
C SER A 146 -6.30 5.09 5.59
N SER A 147 -6.97 4.63 6.66
CA SER A 147 -7.51 5.52 7.71
C SER A 147 -6.37 6.17 8.51
N SER A 148 -6.65 7.29 9.18
CA SER A 148 -5.70 8.03 10.03
C SER A 148 -4.98 7.17 11.07
N ASP A 149 -5.59 6.05 11.48
CA ASP A 149 -5.06 5.12 12.50
C ASP A 149 -4.08 4.07 11.95
N GLY A 150 -3.63 4.17 10.69
CA GLY A 150 -2.69 3.19 10.12
C GLY A 150 -3.30 1.81 9.86
N LYS A 151 -4.62 1.73 9.66
CA LYS A 151 -5.30 0.48 9.28
C LYS A 151 -5.18 0.24 7.77
N VAL A 152 -5.08 -1.04 7.41
CA VAL A 152 -5.14 -1.53 6.03
C VAL A 152 -6.46 -1.11 5.36
N PRO A 153 -6.51 -0.79 4.05
CA PRO A 153 -7.76 -0.44 3.38
C PRO A 153 -8.87 -1.46 3.59
N SER A 154 -10.08 -1.00 3.90
CA SER A 154 -11.22 -1.87 4.26
C SER A 154 -11.55 -2.91 3.19
N LEU A 155 -11.44 -2.55 1.90
CA LEU A 155 -11.61 -3.50 0.80
C LEU A 155 -10.62 -4.67 0.92
N VAL A 156 -9.34 -4.38 1.16
CA VAL A 156 -8.29 -5.40 1.22
C VAL A 156 -8.53 -6.31 2.41
N ASP A 157 -8.81 -5.74 3.59
CA ASP A 157 -9.05 -6.54 4.78
C ASP A 157 -10.28 -7.45 4.65
N ARG A 158 -11.37 -6.95 4.06
CA ARG A 158 -12.55 -7.76 3.77
C ARG A 158 -12.28 -8.87 2.75
N LEU A 159 -11.56 -8.58 1.67
CA LEU A 159 -11.18 -9.59 0.68
C LEU A 159 -10.33 -10.69 1.31
N ILE A 160 -9.28 -10.30 2.03
CA ILE A 160 -8.37 -11.25 2.66
C ILE A 160 -9.13 -12.10 3.69
N THR A 161 -9.91 -11.48 4.58
CA THR A 161 -10.70 -12.20 5.58
C THR A 161 -11.67 -13.20 4.95
N THR A 162 -12.36 -12.81 3.88
CA THR A 162 -13.29 -13.71 3.16
C THR A 162 -12.55 -14.88 2.51
N ILE A 163 -11.35 -14.65 1.97
CA ILE A 163 -10.51 -15.70 1.38
C ILE A 163 -9.97 -16.63 2.46
N GLU A 164 -9.58 -16.13 3.62
CA GLU A 164 -9.11 -16.95 4.75
C GLU A 164 -10.22 -17.86 5.28
N LEU A 165 -11.46 -17.35 5.34
CA LEU A 165 -12.62 -18.11 5.84
C LEU A 165 -13.10 -19.18 4.85
N ARG A 166 -13.04 -18.94 3.53
CA ARG A 166 -13.68 -19.82 2.53
C ARG A 166 -12.73 -20.44 1.51
N GLY A 167 -11.59 -19.79 1.27
CA GLY A 167 -10.67 -20.08 0.16
C GLY A 167 -9.39 -20.80 0.54
N ILE A 168 -9.07 -20.93 1.84
CA ILE A 168 -7.74 -21.39 2.29
C ILE A 168 -7.41 -22.83 1.87
N TYR A 169 -8.42 -23.69 1.70
CA TYR A 169 -8.29 -25.06 1.21
C TYR A 169 -8.59 -25.21 -0.30
N THR A 170 -8.87 -24.11 -1.01
CA THR A 170 -9.24 -24.17 -2.43
C THR A 170 -8.00 -24.37 -3.30
N GLU A 171 -7.99 -25.44 -4.09
CA GLU A 171 -6.89 -25.77 -4.97
C GLU A 171 -6.57 -24.67 -5.98
N GLY A 172 -5.33 -24.21 -6.00
CA GLY A 172 -4.85 -23.17 -6.90
C GLY A 172 -5.40 -21.78 -6.58
N ILE A 173 -5.75 -21.50 -5.32
CA ILE A 173 -6.08 -20.13 -4.89
C ILE A 173 -4.97 -19.15 -5.29
N TYR A 174 -5.34 -17.96 -5.79
CA TYR A 174 -4.46 -16.99 -6.48
C TYR A 174 -3.84 -17.41 -7.82
N ARG A 175 -3.63 -18.69 -8.10
CA ARG A 175 -3.13 -19.16 -9.41
C ARG A 175 -4.24 -19.26 -10.46
N LYS A 176 -5.34 -19.94 -10.14
CA LYS A 176 -6.52 -20.08 -11.01
C LYS A 176 -7.26 -18.74 -11.10
N SER A 177 -7.77 -18.42 -12.29
CA SER A 177 -8.49 -17.18 -12.54
C SER A 177 -10.00 -17.34 -12.37
N GLY A 178 -10.63 -16.37 -11.70
CA GLY A 178 -12.09 -16.23 -11.70
C GLY A 178 -12.65 -15.76 -13.04
N ILE A 179 -13.99 -15.78 -13.16
CA ILE A 179 -14.70 -15.32 -14.36
C ILE A 179 -14.47 -13.82 -14.55
N HIS A 180 -13.87 -13.42 -15.67
CA HIS A 180 -13.46 -12.03 -15.92
C HIS A 180 -14.62 -11.02 -15.87
N SER A 181 -15.77 -11.34 -16.47
CA SER A 181 -16.95 -10.45 -16.44
C SER A 181 -17.42 -10.17 -15.01
N LYS A 182 -17.38 -11.17 -14.13
CA LYS A 182 -17.74 -11.02 -12.70
C LYS A 182 -16.70 -10.23 -11.91
N ILE A 183 -15.43 -10.35 -12.24
CA ILE A 183 -14.37 -9.52 -11.65
C ILE A 183 -14.61 -8.03 -12.00
N GLN A 184 -14.91 -7.72 -13.26
CA GLN A 184 -15.20 -6.35 -13.69
C GLN A 184 -16.50 -5.80 -13.10
N GLU A 185 -17.54 -6.64 -13.03
CA GLU A 185 -18.81 -6.28 -12.36
C GLU A 185 -18.58 -5.91 -10.89
N LEU A 186 -17.84 -6.74 -10.15
CA LEU A 186 -17.56 -6.51 -8.73
C LEU A 186 -16.67 -5.28 -8.53
N LYS A 187 -15.62 -5.10 -9.34
CA LYS A 187 -14.79 -3.90 -9.35
C LYS A 187 -15.62 -2.63 -9.52
N THR A 188 -16.52 -2.63 -10.51
CA THR A 188 -17.38 -1.48 -10.80
C THR A 188 -18.29 -1.16 -9.62
N LYS A 189 -18.93 -2.17 -9.01
CA LYS A 189 -19.75 -1.98 -7.80
C LYS A 189 -18.97 -1.37 -6.64
N ILE A 190 -17.69 -1.75 -6.48
CA ILE A 190 -16.82 -1.20 -5.43
C ILE A 190 -16.47 0.26 -5.72
N ASP A 191 -16.07 0.59 -6.95
CA ASP A 191 -15.76 1.97 -7.35
C ASP A 191 -16.98 2.91 -7.34
N GLU A 192 -18.20 2.35 -7.39
CA GLU A 192 -19.47 3.05 -7.19
C GLU A 192 -19.83 3.29 -5.71
N GLY A 193 -19.01 2.79 -4.77
CA GLY A 193 -19.20 3.03 -3.33
C GLY A 193 -20.10 2.01 -2.61
N LYS A 194 -20.48 0.94 -3.30
CA LYS A 194 -21.36 -0.10 -2.73
C LYS A 194 -20.63 -1.08 -1.81
N LEU A 195 -19.36 -0.80 -1.45
CA LEU A 195 -18.56 -1.69 -0.62
C LEU A 195 -19.29 -2.12 0.67
N PRO A 196 -19.86 -1.24 1.50
CA PRO A 196 -20.51 -1.65 2.76
C PRO A 196 -21.67 -2.64 2.58
N GLU A 197 -22.38 -2.56 1.44
CA GLU A 197 -23.55 -3.38 1.12
C GLU A 197 -23.21 -4.67 0.34
N LEU A 198 -21.96 -4.82 -0.11
CA LEU A 198 -21.55 -5.98 -0.91
C LEU A 198 -21.37 -7.22 -0.03
N GLU A 199 -22.14 -8.26 -0.30
CA GLU A 199 -21.90 -9.61 0.20
C GLU A 199 -20.82 -10.30 -0.66
N LEU A 200 -19.59 -10.33 -0.16
CA LEU A 200 -18.46 -10.96 -0.85
C LEU A 200 -18.62 -12.48 -0.91
N GLU A 201 -19.43 -13.03 -0.01
CA GLU A 201 -19.75 -14.45 0.16
C GLU A 201 -20.43 -15.05 -1.08
N VAL A 202 -21.17 -14.22 -1.83
CA VAL A 202 -21.87 -14.66 -3.05
C VAL A 202 -20.89 -14.93 -4.21
N TYR A 203 -19.71 -14.32 -4.17
CA TYR A 203 -18.70 -14.46 -5.21
C TYR A 203 -17.77 -15.65 -4.96
N SER A 204 -17.32 -16.30 -6.03
CA SER A 204 -16.33 -17.38 -5.92
C SER A 204 -15.00 -16.85 -5.39
N VAL A 205 -14.28 -17.68 -4.63
CA VAL A 205 -13.00 -17.30 -4.02
C VAL A 205 -11.94 -16.92 -5.05
N HIS A 206 -11.98 -17.50 -6.26
CA HIS A 206 -11.09 -17.11 -7.35
C HIS A 206 -11.38 -15.68 -7.86
N ILE A 207 -12.65 -15.24 -7.88
CA ILE A 207 -12.99 -13.84 -8.22
C ILE A 207 -12.39 -12.89 -7.19
N LEU A 208 -12.56 -13.20 -5.89
CA LEU A 208 -12.02 -12.39 -4.79
C LEU A 208 -10.49 -12.33 -4.82
N ALA A 209 -9.83 -13.48 -5.04
CA ALA A 209 -8.39 -13.58 -5.18
C ALA A 209 -7.86 -12.77 -6.37
N ASN A 210 -8.53 -12.83 -7.52
CA ASN A 210 -8.18 -11.99 -8.68
C ASN A 210 -8.35 -10.50 -8.39
N LEU A 211 -9.39 -10.12 -7.64
CA LEU A 211 -9.67 -8.74 -7.30
C LEU A 211 -8.62 -8.15 -6.35
N LEU A 212 -8.14 -8.93 -5.36
CA LEU A 212 -7.04 -8.52 -4.48
C LEU A 212 -5.75 -8.26 -5.29
N LYS A 213 -5.39 -9.18 -6.20
CA LYS A 213 -4.24 -8.99 -7.11
C LYS A 213 -4.42 -7.76 -8.00
N LEU A 214 -5.63 -7.53 -8.49
CA LEU A 214 -5.96 -6.38 -9.33
C LEU A 214 -5.79 -5.06 -8.56
N PHE A 215 -6.27 -5.00 -7.32
CA PHE A 215 -6.11 -3.85 -6.44
C PHE A 215 -4.63 -3.46 -6.32
N LEU A 216 -3.76 -4.40 -5.94
CA LEU A 216 -2.32 -4.18 -5.78
C LEU A 216 -1.63 -3.75 -7.08
N ARG A 217 -2.05 -4.35 -8.20
CA ARG A 217 -1.49 -4.05 -9.53
C ARG A 217 -1.90 -2.66 -10.05
N GLU A 218 -3.13 -2.23 -9.78
CA GLU A 218 -3.64 -0.95 -10.25
C GLU A 218 -3.24 0.25 -9.38
N MET A 219 -2.65 0.03 -8.20
CA MET A 219 -2.13 1.13 -7.37
C MET A 219 -1.19 2.03 -8.19
N PRO A 220 -1.24 3.37 -8.07
CA PRO A 220 -0.34 4.25 -8.79
C PRO A 220 1.15 3.97 -8.53
N GLU A 221 1.45 3.50 -7.32
CA GLU A 221 2.77 3.06 -6.89
C GLU A 221 2.68 1.62 -6.35
N PRO A 222 3.65 0.74 -6.65
CA PRO A 222 3.71 -0.59 -6.06
C PRO A 222 3.75 -0.56 -4.54
N LEU A 223 3.32 -1.66 -3.91
CA LEU A 223 3.33 -1.80 -2.47
C LEU A 223 4.74 -1.64 -1.88
N LEU A 224 5.76 -2.18 -2.55
CA LEU A 224 7.16 -2.05 -2.16
C LEU A 224 7.85 -0.78 -2.69
N THR A 225 7.05 0.16 -3.23
CA THR A 225 7.45 1.45 -3.83
C THR A 225 8.45 1.32 -4.99
N PHE A 226 8.59 2.40 -5.77
CA PHE A 226 9.63 2.44 -6.81
C PHE A 226 11.01 2.74 -6.22
N GLU A 227 11.06 3.38 -5.05
CA GLU A 227 12.29 3.81 -4.38
C GLU A 227 13.10 2.62 -3.87
N TYR A 228 12.44 1.65 -3.24
CA TYR A 228 13.12 0.47 -2.67
C TYR A 228 13.33 -0.67 -3.66
N TYR A 229 12.90 -0.54 -4.91
CA TYR A 229 12.96 -1.62 -5.91
C TYR A 229 14.37 -2.21 -6.03
N GLU A 230 15.38 -1.36 -6.27
CA GLU A 230 16.78 -1.78 -6.39
C GLU A 230 17.35 -2.31 -5.07
N GLU A 231 16.86 -1.84 -3.92
CA GLU A 231 17.29 -2.36 -2.61
C GLU A 231 16.83 -3.80 -2.41
N PHE A 232 15.59 -4.10 -2.76
CA PHE A 232 15.08 -5.48 -2.72
C PHE A 232 15.87 -6.40 -3.64
N LEU A 233 16.17 -5.98 -4.87
CA LEU A 233 16.95 -6.78 -5.81
C LEU A 233 18.39 -7.01 -5.33
N ARG A 234 19.07 -5.96 -4.85
CA ARG A 234 20.41 -6.11 -4.26
C ARG A 234 20.41 -7.05 -3.06
N ALA A 235 19.38 -6.98 -2.22
CA ALA A 235 19.23 -7.91 -1.10
C ALA A 235 19.08 -9.36 -1.59
N ALA A 236 18.37 -9.60 -2.68
CA ALA A 236 18.22 -10.95 -3.27
C ALA A 236 19.55 -11.57 -3.71
N ASP A 237 20.51 -10.74 -4.13
CA ASP A 237 21.82 -11.17 -4.62
C ASP A 237 22.81 -11.50 -3.48
N LEU A 238 22.50 -11.13 -2.22
CA LEU A 238 23.34 -11.45 -1.07
C LEU A 238 23.37 -12.96 -0.79
N THR A 239 24.52 -13.51 -0.40
CA THR A 239 24.64 -14.93 0.00
C THR A 239 24.27 -15.13 1.46
N GLU A 240 24.83 -14.30 2.34
CA GLU A 240 24.58 -14.28 3.79
C GLU A 240 23.65 -13.12 4.16
N ASP A 241 22.96 -13.22 5.30
CA ASP A 241 22.07 -12.19 5.85
C ASP A 241 20.96 -11.67 4.92
N ARG A 242 20.71 -12.36 3.80
CA ARG A 242 19.69 -12.03 2.79
C ARG A 242 18.33 -11.76 3.42
N VAL A 243 17.86 -12.69 4.25
CA VAL A 243 16.56 -12.59 4.92
C VAL A 243 16.54 -11.40 5.88
N SER A 244 17.55 -11.26 6.73
CA SER A 244 17.65 -10.14 7.68
C SER A 244 17.62 -8.78 6.98
N THR A 245 18.32 -8.67 5.86
CA THR A 245 18.37 -7.46 5.03
C THR A 245 17.00 -7.14 4.42
N LEU A 246 16.31 -8.13 3.84
CA LEU A 246 14.95 -7.96 3.30
C LEU A 246 13.98 -7.43 4.36
N PHE A 247 14.00 -7.97 5.57
CA PHE A 247 13.15 -7.50 6.67
C PHE A 247 13.56 -6.12 7.19
N SER A 248 14.84 -5.74 7.07
CA SER A 248 15.29 -4.39 7.41
C SER A 248 14.77 -3.34 6.43
N ILE A 249 14.80 -3.64 5.13
CA ILE A 249 14.19 -2.79 4.08
C ILE A 249 12.67 -2.69 4.28
N LEU A 250 11.99 -3.80 4.62
CA LEU A 250 10.55 -3.73 4.90
C LEU A 250 10.23 -2.71 6.00
N LYS A 251 11.02 -2.64 7.08
CA LYS A 251 10.78 -1.72 8.21
C LYS A 251 10.94 -0.24 7.87
N THR A 252 11.66 0.09 6.79
CA THR A 252 11.86 1.47 6.33
C THR A 252 10.74 1.95 5.42
N LEU A 253 9.86 1.05 4.94
CA LEU A 253 8.71 1.41 4.11
C LEU A 253 7.81 2.45 4.80
N PRO A 254 7.12 3.31 4.02
CA PRO A 254 6.07 4.16 4.54
C PRO A 254 5.05 3.35 5.34
N LYS A 255 4.57 3.89 6.48
CA LYS A 255 3.68 3.17 7.41
C LYS A 255 2.50 2.47 6.70
N PRO A 256 1.73 3.12 5.80
CA PRO A 256 0.62 2.45 5.10
C PRO A 256 1.06 1.25 4.25
N ASN A 257 2.22 1.36 3.60
CA ASN A 257 2.80 0.30 2.76
C ASN A 257 3.28 -0.86 3.62
N PHE A 258 3.98 -0.56 4.73
CA PHE A 258 4.41 -1.56 5.69
C PHE A 258 3.22 -2.35 6.22
N ASP A 259 2.19 -1.68 6.74
CA ASP A 259 1.01 -2.31 7.35
C ASP A 259 0.24 -3.21 6.36
N LEU A 260 0.10 -2.77 5.11
CA LEU A 260 -0.52 -3.58 4.06
C LEU A 260 0.37 -4.76 3.65
N MET A 261 1.67 -4.55 3.49
CA MET A 261 2.63 -5.63 3.17
C MET A 261 2.62 -6.70 4.26
N GLU A 262 2.59 -6.25 5.49
CA GLU A 262 2.43 -7.06 6.68
C GLU A 262 1.19 -7.96 6.65
N ARG A 263 0.02 -7.37 6.42
CA ARG A 263 -1.25 -8.09 6.42
C ARG A 263 -1.29 -9.10 5.27
N LEU A 264 -0.72 -8.73 4.14
CA LEU A 264 -0.60 -9.57 2.96
C LEU A 264 0.35 -10.76 3.20
N ILE A 265 1.55 -10.53 3.72
CA ILE A 265 2.53 -11.61 3.95
C ILE A 265 2.03 -12.60 4.99
N PHE A 266 1.40 -12.13 6.07
CA PHE A 266 0.74 -13.01 7.03
C PHE A 266 -0.34 -13.88 6.36
N HIS A 267 -1.18 -13.28 5.51
CA HIS A 267 -2.18 -14.02 4.75
C HIS A 267 -1.57 -15.09 3.84
N LEU A 268 -0.54 -14.73 3.07
CA LEU A 268 0.12 -15.67 2.16
C LEU A 268 0.82 -16.81 2.90
N ALA A 269 1.41 -16.54 4.07
CA ALA A 269 1.96 -17.57 4.94
C ALA A 269 0.87 -18.55 5.43
N ARG A 270 -0.32 -18.05 5.79
CA ARG A 270 -1.46 -18.92 6.14
C ARG A 270 -1.92 -19.78 4.97
N VAL A 271 -1.95 -19.22 3.75
CA VAL A 271 -2.26 -20.01 2.55
C VAL A 271 -1.21 -21.09 2.34
N ALA A 272 0.08 -20.74 2.40
CA ALA A 272 1.17 -21.70 2.23
C ALA A 272 1.21 -22.79 3.32
N TYR A 273 0.77 -22.48 4.55
CA TYR A 273 0.64 -23.47 5.63
C TYR A 273 -0.31 -24.61 5.27
N HIS A 274 -1.28 -24.36 4.37
CA HIS A 274 -2.23 -25.36 3.88
C HIS A 274 -1.89 -25.87 2.46
N GLU A 275 -0.62 -25.85 2.06
CA GLU A 275 -0.19 -26.26 0.71
C GLU A 275 -0.58 -27.68 0.33
N GLU A 276 -0.72 -28.59 1.30
CA GLU A 276 -1.15 -29.98 1.04
C GLU A 276 -2.55 -30.03 0.38
N ALA A 277 -3.45 -29.14 0.80
CA ALA A 277 -4.81 -29.05 0.27
C ALA A 277 -4.89 -28.11 -0.95
N ASN A 278 -4.36 -26.90 -0.83
CA ASN A 278 -4.55 -25.86 -1.85
C ASN A 278 -3.48 -25.88 -2.97
N ARG A 279 -2.39 -26.63 -2.80
CA ARG A 279 -1.28 -26.77 -3.77
C ARG A 279 -0.49 -25.48 -4.05
N MET A 280 -0.51 -24.53 -3.11
CA MET A 280 0.17 -23.24 -3.23
C MET A 280 1.35 -23.14 -2.26
N THR A 281 2.54 -23.46 -2.74
CA THR A 281 3.82 -23.28 -2.02
C THR A 281 4.21 -21.79 -1.92
N PRO A 282 5.12 -21.40 -1.01
CA PRO A 282 5.66 -20.04 -0.95
C PRO A 282 6.19 -19.51 -2.29
N ASN A 283 6.93 -20.35 -3.03
CA ASN A 283 7.42 -20.03 -4.37
C ASN A 283 6.26 -19.75 -5.35
N SER A 284 5.25 -20.62 -5.37
CA SER A 284 4.10 -20.46 -6.28
C SER A 284 3.30 -19.18 -6.01
N LEU A 285 3.17 -18.79 -4.74
CA LEU A 285 2.54 -17.52 -4.34
C LEU A 285 3.44 -16.33 -4.71
N ALA A 286 4.75 -16.44 -4.52
CA ALA A 286 5.70 -15.40 -4.88
C ALA A 286 5.67 -15.09 -6.38
N ILE A 287 5.63 -16.11 -7.25
CA ILE A 287 5.50 -15.93 -8.72
C ILE A 287 4.25 -15.11 -9.06
N VAL A 288 3.14 -15.32 -8.34
CA VAL A 288 1.88 -14.62 -8.60
C VAL A 288 1.90 -13.18 -8.05
N PHE A 289 2.48 -12.97 -6.88
CA PHE A 289 2.39 -11.69 -6.17
C PHE A 289 3.54 -10.72 -6.45
N ALA A 290 4.77 -11.21 -6.71
CA ALA A 290 5.92 -10.37 -7.04
C ALA A 290 5.61 -9.30 -8.11
N PRO A 291 5.05 -9.64 -9.29
CA PRO A 291 4.72 -8.62 -10.31
C PRO A 291 3.59 -7.66 -9.89
N CYS A 292 2.81 -8.01 -8.86
CA CYS A 292 1.75 -7.15 -8.34
C CYS A 292 2.28 -6.10 -7.34
N ILE A 293 3.37 -6.40 -6.62
CA ILE A 293 3.84 -5.61 -5.47
C ILE A 293 5.25 -5.03 -5.62
N LEU A 294 6.07 -5.56 -6.52
CA LEU A 294 7.45 -5.14 -6.80
C LEU A 294 7.61 -4.94 -8.31
N ARG A 295 7.49 -3.70 -8.77
CA ARG A 295 7.57 -3.34 -10.20
C ARG A 295 8.39 -2.06 -10.39
N GLN A 296 9.05 -1.95 -11.54
CA GLN A 296 9.83 -0.76 -11.93
C GLN A 296 9.00 0.22 -12.76
N ARG A 297 9.40 1.50 -12.77
CA ARG A 297 8.66 2.61 -13.42
C ARG A 297 8.81 2.64 -14.95
N HIS A 298 9.90 2.11 -15.51
CA HIS A 298 10.21 2.17 -16.95
C HIS A 298 10.95 0.91 -17.40
N PHE A 299 10.56 0.34 -18.55
CA PHE A 299 11.08 -0.93 -19.07
C PHE A 299 11.87 -0.72 -20.38
N PRO A 300 13.18 -0.98 -20.41
CA PRO A 300 13.81 -1.68 -21.52
C PRO A 300 13.42 -3.17 -21.44
N ALA A 301 12.91 -3.76 -22.52
CA ALA A 301 12.31 -5.10 -22.50
C ALA A 301 13.27 -6.25 -22.10
N GLN A 302 14.58 -6.02 -22.17
CA GLN A 302 15.64 -7.02 -21.97
C GLN A 302 16.07 -7.16 -20.50
N ASP A 303 16.20 -6.06 -19.76
CA ASP A 303 16.56 -6.06 -18.33
C ASP A 303 15.39 -6.53 -17.45
N ALA A 304 14.16 -6.44 -17.98
CA ALA A 304 12.94 -6.87 -17.33
C ALA A 304 12.89 -8.36 -17.01
N LEU A 305 13.56 -9.21 -17.81
CA LEU A 305 13.45 -10.67 -17.71
C LEU A 305 14.40 -11.26 -16.66
N SER A 306 15.58 -10.67 -16.47
CA SER A 306 16.54 -11.07 -15.44
C SER A 306 16.07 -10.71 -14.03
N ASP A 307 15.25 -9.68 -13.90
CA ASP A 307 14.72 -9.24 -12.61
C ASP A 307 13.62 -10.14 -12.06
N ILE A 308 12.86 -10.83 -12.92
CA ILE A 308 11.70 -11.65 -12.50
C ILE A 308 12.10 -12.70 -11.48
N SER A 309 13.24 -13.38 -11.69
CA SER A 309 13.75 -14.40 -10.77
C SER A 309 14.12 -13.81 -9.41
N ARG A 310 14.78 -12.64 -9.40
CA ARG A 310 15.17 -11.91 -8.18
C ARG A 310 13.95 -11.38 -7.43
N GLN A 311 12.99 -10.76 -8.13
CA GLN A 311 11.73 -10.31 -7.55
C GLN A 311 10.97 -11.48 -6.90
N THR A 312 10.86 -12.61 -7.61
CA THR A 312 10.20 -13.82 -7.09
C THR A 312 10.91 -14.33 -5.85
N LEU A 313 12.25 -14.40 -5.88
CA LEU A 313 13.07 -14.85 -4.75
C LEU A 313 12.89 -13.96 -3.51
N CYS A 314 12.87 -12.62 -3.66
CA CYS A 314 12.60 -11.70 -2.54
C CYS A 314 11.30 -12.08 -1.83
N ILE A 315 10.21 -12.21 -2.60
CA ILE A 315 8.87 -12.45 -2.04
C ILE A 315 8.77 -13.86 -1.47
N GLU A 316 9.36 -14.86 -2.14
CA GLU A 316 9.41 -16.24 -1.65
C GLU A 316 10.08 -16.34 -0.28
N LEU A 317 11.22 -15.67 -0.10
CA LEU A 317 11.95 -15.71 1.17
C LEU A 317 11.18 -15.01 2.30
N ILE A 318 10.53 -13.89 1.99
CA ILE A 318 9.69 -13.16 2.95
C ILE A 318 8.50 -14.05 3.39
N ILE A 319 7.80 -14.68 2.43
CA ILE A 319 6.69 -15.60 2.74
C ILE A 319 7.18 -16.82 3.53
N SER A 320 8.29 -17.42 3.11
CA SER A 320 8.85 -18.63 3.75
C SER A 320 9.28 -18.36 5.19
N GLU A 321 9.90 -17.22 5.44
CA GLU A 321 10.29 -16.82 6.80
C GLU A 321 9.07 -16.54 7.68
N GLN A 322 8.04 -15.90 7.14
CA GLN A 322 6.79 -15.72 7.86
C GLN A 322 6.06 -17.04 8.14
N LEU A 323 6.08 -17.98 7.19
CA LEU A 323 5.51 -19.32 7.35
C LEU A 323 6.20 -20.10 8.47
N LYS A 324 7.54 -20.04 8.56
CA LYS A 324 8.29 -20.67 9.66
C LYS A 324 7.84 -20.12 11.01
N LYS A 325 7.76 -18.79 11.15
CA LYS A 325 7.30 -18.13 12.38
C LYS A 325 5.87 -18.57 12.73
N LEU A 326 4.97 -18.55 11.76
CA LEU A 326 3.58 -19.00 11.93
C LEU A 326 3.52 -20.46 12.40
N ALA A 327 4.27 -21.36 11.77
CA ALA A 327 4.26 -22.78 12.10
C ALA A 327 4.79 -23.05 13.52
N VAL A 328 5.86 -22.35 13.93
CA VAL A 328 6.39 -22.44 15.30
C VAL A 328 5.35 -21.97 16.31
N THR A 329 4.76 -20.78 16.10
CA THR A 329 3.74 -20.26 17.03
C THR A 329 2.50 -21.14 17.12
N LEU A 330 2.04 -21.72 16.01
CA LEU A 330 0.92 -22.67 16.02
C LEU A 330 1.25 -23.95 16.79
N LYS A 331 2.49 -24.45 16.67
CA LYS A 331 2.95 -25.60 17.43
C LYS A 331 3.01 -25.30 18.92
N ASP A 332 3.54 -24.14 19.30
CA ASP A 332 3.58 -23.71 20.71
C ASP A 332 2.16 -23.65 21.31
N ILE A 333 1.18 -23.19 20.54
CA ILE A 333 -0.23 -23.17 20.96
C ILE A 333 -0.80 -24.60 21.12
N ASP A 334 -0.47 -25.52 20.23
CA ASP A 334 -0.91 -26.92 20.32
C ASP A 334 -0.28 -27.65 21.53
N ASP A 335 1.00 -27.38 21.79
CA ASP A 335 1.71 -27.89 22.97
C ASP A 335 1.06 -27.35 24.26
N LEU A 336 0.71 -26.06 24.31
CA LEU A 336 -0.02 -25.46 25.42
C LEU A 336 -1.43 -26.05 25.59
N ASP A 337 -2.15 -26.30 24.51
CA ASP A 337 -3.45 -26.95 24.58
C ASP A 337 -3.33 -28.40 25.10
N THR A 338 -2.32 -29.14 24.67
CA THR A 338 -2.05 -30.50 25.18
C THR A 338 -1.74 -30.50 26.67
N ALA A 339 -0.92 -29.55 27.13
CA ALA A 339 -0.64 -29.35 28.55
C ALA A 339 -1.92 -29.02 29.34
N ARG A 340 -2.74 -28.11 28.81
CA ARG A 340 -4.04 -27.73 29.38
C ARG A 340 -4.97 -28.92 29.53
N HIS A 341 -5.09 -29.78 28.52
CA HIS A 341 -5.94 -30.97 28.58
C HIS A 341 -5.42 -32.00 29.60
N SER A 342 -4.10 -32.16 29.69
CA SER A 342 -3.47 -33.07 30.66
C SER A 342 -3.71 -32.63 32.10
N ALA A 343 -3.49 -31.34 32.39
CA ALA A 343 -3.75 -30.75 33.71
C ALA A 343 -5.23 -30.86 34.11
N ASN A 344 -6.16 -30.56 33.18
CA ASN A 344 -7.60 -30.73 33.44
C ASN A 344 -7.99 -32.19 33.73
N THR A 345 -7.38 -33.14 33.02
CA THR A 345 -7.62 -34.57 33.26
C THR A 345 -7.13 -34.98 34.64
N ARG A 346 -5.95 -34.51 35.05
CA ARG A 346 -5.39 -34.79 36.38
C ARG A 346 -6.24 -34.18 37.50
N ILE A 347 -6.71 -32.93 37.34
CA ILE A 347 -7.63 -32.30 38.31
C ILE A 347 -8.93 -33.11 38.43
N ARG A 348 -9.50 -33.56 37.30
CA ARG A 348 -10.71 -34.42 37.34
C ARG A 348 -10.47 -35.72 38.09
N GLN A 349 -9.31 -36.35 37.90
CA GLN A 349 -8.92 -37.55 38.65
C GLN A 349 -8.80 -37.26 40.15
N ILE A 350 -8.10 -36.18 40.54
CA ILE A 350 -7.95 -35.76 41.94
C ILE A 350 -9.31 -35.46 42.59
N ARG A 351 -10.18 -34.72 41.90
CA ARG A 351 -11.53 -34.44 42.40
C ARG A 351 -12.36 -35.71 42.54
N SER A 352 -12.23 -36.65 41.60
CA SER A 352 -12.92 -37.94 41.68
C SER A 352 -12.41 -38.79 42.85
N SER A 353 -11.10 -38.83 43.11
CA SER A 353 -10.54 -39.63 44.21
C SER A 353 -10.90 -39.08 45.60
N LYS A 354 -11.05 -37.76 45.73
CA LYS A 354 -11.54 -37.09 46.95
C LYS A 354 -12.97 -37.52 47.33
N ILE A 355 -13.80 -37.92 46.37
CA ILE A 355 -15.19 -38.35 46.62
C ILE A 355 -15.25 -39.77 47.22
N PHE A 356 -14.27 -40.63 46.94
CA PHE A 356 -14.31 -42.05 47.33
C PHE A 356 -13.50 -42.43 48.59
N HIS A 357 -12.57 -41.60 49.06
CA HIS A 357 -11.79 -41.87 50.28
C HIS A 357 -11.66 -40.62 51.20
N PRO A 358 -12.62 -40.37 52.12
CA PRO A 358 -12.58 -39.24 53.05
C PRO A 358 -11.69 -39.43 54.30
N GLU A 359 -11.28 -40.67 54.63
CA GLU A 359 -10.83 -41.03 55.99
C GLU A 359 -9.32 -40.94 56.29
N GLU A 360 -8.46 -40.55 55.35
CA GLU A 360 -7.02 -40.35 55.61
C GLU A 360 -6.59 -38.88 55.41
N LEU A 361 -6.37 -38.14 56.51
CA LEU A 361 -6.03 -36.70 56.48
C LEU A 361 -4.72 -36.37 55.76
N ALA A 362 -3.73 -37.26 55.78
CA ALA A 362 -2.41 -37.02 55.19
C ALA A 362 -2.38 -37.06 53.64
N PRO A 363 -3.01 -38.04 52.96
CA PRO A 363 -3.14 -38.02 51.50
C PRO A 363 -4.09 -36.93 51.00
N ALA A 364 -5.12 -36.54 51.76
CA ALA A 364 -6.04 -35.48 51.38
C ALA A 364 -5.35 -34.11 51.24
N LYS A 365 -4.43 -33.75 52.14
CA LYS A 365 -3.69 -32.47 52.07
C LYS A 365 -2.78 -32.39 50.85
N LYS A 366 -2.05 -33.47 50.52
CA LYS A 366 -1.19 -33.53 49.32
C LYS A 366 -1.99 -33.40 48.03
N LEU A 367 -3.17 -34.01 47.96
CA LEU A 367 -4.07 -33.90 46.81
C LEU A 367 -4.73 -32.50 46.69
N LEU A 368 -4.85 -31.75 47.78
CA LEU A 368 -5.27 -30.35 47.75
C LEU A 368 -4.14 -29.46 47.22
N GLU A 369 -2.93 -29.61 47.75
CA GLU A 369 -1.75 -28.90 47.26
C GLU A 369 -1.47 -29.18 45.76
N GLU A 370 -1.60 -30.44 45.33
CA GLU A 370 -1.46 -30.82 43.91
C GLU A 370 -2.56 -30.19 43.04
N GLU A 371 -3.82 -30.15 43.51
CA GLU A 371 -4.91 -29.50 42.78
C GLU A 371 -4.67 -27.99 42.64
N ASP A 372 -4.27 -27.31 43.71
CA ASP A 372 -4.01 -25.86 43.71
C ASP A 372 -2.85 -25.51 42.77
N LEU A 373 -1.78 -26.30 42.77
CA LEU A 373 -0.66 -26.13 41.83
C LEU A 373 -1.11 -26.31 40.37
N LEU A 374 -1.93 -27.32 40.08
CA LEU A 374 -2.44 -27.56 38.73
C LEU A 374 -3.41 -26.47 38.26
N VAL A 375 -4.22 -25.92 39.16
CA VAL A 375 -5.11 -24.79 38.87
C VAL A 375 -4.30 -23.53 38.55
N ASN A 376 -3.29 -23.21 39.34
CA ASN A 376 -2.39 -22.08 39.06
C ASN A 376 -1.67 -22.25 37.72
N HIS A 377 -1.18 -23.46 37.43
CA HIS A 377 -0.54 -23.76 36.15
C HIS A 377 -1.50 -23.62 34.95
N LEU A 378 -2.79 -23.98 35.12
CA LEU A 378 -3.80 -23.75 34.10
C LEU A 378 -4.03 -22.26 33.82
N GLU A 379 -3.97 -21.40 34.83
CA GLU A 379 -4.06 -19.95 34.63
C GLU A 379 -2.87 -19.40 33.86
N GLU A 380 -1.66 -19.89 34.15
CA GLU A 380 -0.45 -19.53 33.41
C GLU A 380 -0.52 -19.98 31.95
N ILE A 381 -0.89 -21.24 31.69
CA ILE A 381 -1.09 -21.75 30.32
C ILE A 381 -2.11 -20.90 29.57
N LYS A 382 -3.20 -20.49 30.23
CA LYS A 382 -4.21 -19.63 29.62
C LYS A 382 -3.63 -18.26 29.26
N LYS A 383 -2.90 -17.62 30.18
CA LYS A 383 -2.25 -16.32 29.94
C LYS A 383 -1.25 -16.40 28.78
N GLU A 384 -0.44 -17.46 28.73
CA GLU A 384 0.54 -17.67 27.67
C GLU A 384 -0.13 -17.92 26.32
N LYS A 385 -1.18 -18.74 26.29
CA LYS A 385 -1.97 -18.96 25.07
C LYS A 385 -2.63 -17.67 24.58
N ASP A 386 -3.24 -16.90 25.48
CA ASP A 386 -3.85 -15.61 25.14
C ASP A 386 -2.79 -14.66 24.58
N HIS A 387 -1.59 -14.64 25.16
CA HIS A 387 -0.46 -13.85 24.66
C HIS A 387 0.02 -14.30 23.27
N LEU A 388 0.22 -15.61 23.05
CA LEU A 388 0.61 -16.13 21.73
C LEU A 388 -0.48 -15.89 20.68
N THR A 389 -1.75 -15.99 21.07
CA THR A 389 -2.89 -15.67 20.21
C THR A 389 -2.94 -14.18 19.87
N CYS A 390 -2.65 -13.31 20.84
CA CYS A 390 -2.51 -11.87 20.64
C CYS A 390 -1.22 -11.46 19.91
N ARG A 391 -0.21 -12.34 19.83
CA ARG A 391 1.03 -12.17 19.05
C ARG A 391 1.00 -12.83 17.66
N LEU A 392 -0.03 -13.63 17.39
CA LEU A 392 -0.41 -14.06 16.05
C LEU A 392 -1.00 -13.01 15.07
N PRO A 393 -1.14 -11.68 15.32
CA PRO A 393 -1.75 -10.79 14.34
C PRO A 393 -0.77 -10.28 13.27
N SER A 394 -1.36 -9.75 12.18
CA SER A 394 -0.71 -8.89 11.19
C SER A 394 0.36 -8.04 11.88
N LEU A 395 1.60 -8.15 11.39
CA LEU A 395 2.92 -7.60 11.81
C LEU A 395 2.99 -6.20 12.50
N THR A 396 2.01 -5.73 13.25
CA THR A 396 1.88 -4.33 13.64
C THR A 396 3.18 -3.85 14.26
N ARG A 397 3.76 -2.80 13.65
CA ARG A 397 4.84 -1.99 14.21
C ARG A 397 4.58 -1.79 15.70
N THR A 398 5.38 -2.42 16.55
CA THR A 398 5.45 -2.05 17.96
C THR A 398 6.05 -0.64 17.99
N ASN A 399 5.24 0.32 18.41
CA ASN A 399 5.70 1.69 18.61
C ASN A 399 6.79 1.72 19.68
N SER A 400 7.74 2.62 19.43
CA SER A 400 8.86 3.04 20.28
C SER A 400 8.50 3.12 21.77
N ASP A 401 9.34 2.54 22.62
CA ASP A 401 9.41 2.81 24.07
C ASP A 401 10.03 4.20 24.31
N ASP A 402 9.25 5.26 24.10
CA ASP A 402 9.58 6.59 24.62
C ASP A 402 8.32 7.18 25.27
N ASP A 403 8.17 6.92 26.57
CA ASP A 403 7.54 7.83 27.54
C ASP A 403 7.59 7.23 28.97
N LEU A 404 8.74 7.35 29.63
CA LEU A 404 8.80 7.58 31.08
C LEU A 404 9.80 8.71 31.36
N LEU A 405 9.29 9.92 31.10
CA LEU A 405 9.45 11.19 31.83
C LEU A 405 10.84 11.64 32.31
N SER A 406 11.20 12.81 31.78
CA SER A 406 12.11 13.81 32.35
C SER A 406 11.63 14.35 33.71
N THR A 407 12.60 14.69 34.57
CA THR A 407 12.85 15.95 35.35
C THR A 407 13.46 15.58 36.70
N ASP A 408 14.74 15.85 36.93
CA ASP A 408 15.30 17.07 37.55
C ASP A 408 15.79 16.75 38.97
N ASP A 409 17.10 16.84 39.19
CA ASP A 409 17.72 16.84 40.52
C ASP A 409 18.85 17.87 40.52
N GLY A 410 18.82 18.75 41.53
CA GLY A 410 20.04 19.37 42.04
C GLY A 410 19.86 20.76 42.64
N SER A 411 19.28 20.89 43.84
CA SER A 411 19.73 21.86 44.86
C SER A 411 19.04 21.69 46.22
N LEU A 412 19.75 20.99 47.12
CA LEU A 412 20.09 21.28 48.53
C LEU A 412 19.11 21.98 49.52
N ASP A 413 19.24 21.47 50.76
CA ASP A 413 18.86 21.96 52.10
C ASP A 413 17.44 21.58 52.59
N GLU A 414 17.17 21.15 53.83
CA GLU A 414 17.86 20.65 55.02
C GLU A 414 16.71 20.33 56.04
N ILE A 415 16.93 19.44 57.00
CA ILE A 415 16.30 19.41 58.36
C ILE A 415 14.97 18.63 58.60
N ASP A 416 15.19 17.48 59.26
CA ASP A 416 14.54 16.87 60.45
C ASP A 416 13.33 15.90 60.43
N ALA A 417 13.62 14.78 61.14
CA ALA A 417 12.76 13.91 61.98
C ALA A 417 12.13 12.62 61.39
N VAL A 418 12.95 11.57 61.21
CA VAL A 418 13.10 10.34 62.06
C VAL A 418 11.85 9.86 62.87
N PRO A 419 11.61 8.54 63.15
CA PRO A 419 11.96 7.25 62.50
C PRO A 419 10.68 6.36 62.28
N SER A 420 10.65 5.08 61.84
CA SER A 420 11.58 3.96 61.99
C SER A 420 11.20 2.77 61.08
N SER A 421 12.25 2.15 60.51
CA SER A 421 12.52 0.71 60.34
C SER A 421 11.51 -0.14 59.53
N SER A 422 11.78 -0.43 58.26
CA SER A 422 12.76 -1.41 57.70
C SER A 422 12.17 -2.82 57.57
N ASP A 423 12.01 -3.32 56.35
CA ASP A 423 13.05 -4.18 55.77
C ASP A 423 12.83 -4.46 54.28
N GLN A 424 13.97 -4.56 53.59
CA GLN A 424 14.19 -4.70 52.17
C GLN A 424 14.02 -6.14 51.69
N SER A 425 13.67 -6.34 50.42
CA SER A 425 14.42 -7.25 49.54
C SER A 425 14.07 -7.05 48.05
N SER A 426 14.99 -6.35 47.38
CA SER A 426 15.59 -6.67 46.07
C SER A 426 14.92 -7.75 45.20
N PHE A 427 14.35 -7.33 44.07
CA PHE A 427 14.07 -8.22 42.92
C PHE A 427 15.25 -8.21 41.95
N SER A 428 15.90 -9.36 41.85
CA SER A 428 16.95 -9.68 40.88
C SER A 428 16.34 -9.93 39.50
N SER A 429 16.94 -9.31 38.49
CA SER A 429 16.74 -9.60 37.07
C SER A 429 17.06 -11.07 36.76
N TYR A 430 16.08 -11.84 36.30
CA TYR A 430 16.31 -13.18 35.76
C TYR A 430 15.95 -13.27 34.28
N SER A 431 17.01 -13.58 33.52
CA SER A 431 17.01 -14.17 32.19
C SER A 431 16.04 -15.35 32.10
N THR A 432 14.98 -15.22 31.31
CA THR A 432 14.06 -16.33 30.99
C THR A 432 14.72 -17.28 30.01
N LYS A 433 15.33 -18.35 30.54
CA LYS A 433 15.59 -19.60 29.82
C LYS A 433 14.27 -20.39 29.68
N PRO A 434 14.08 -21.17 28.61
CA PRO A 434 12.88 -21.97 28.43
C PRO A 434 12.74 -22.98 29.57
N ALA A 435 11.51 -23.12 30.09
CA ALA A 435 11.18 -24.10 31.12
C ALA A 435 11.45 -25.52 30.59
N LYS A 436 12.28 -26.28 31.30
CA LYS A 436 12.47 -27.71 31.04
C LYS A 436 11.15 -28.43 31.33
N ILE A 437 10.60 -29.02 30.28
CA ILE A 437 9.53 -30.02 30.35
C ILE A 437 9.99 -31.14 31.31
N ILE A 438 9.29 -31.29 32.45
CA ILE A 438 9.40 -32.50 33.27
C ILE A 438 8.56 -33.56 32.56
N ALA A 439 9.23 -34.40 31.77
CA ALA A 439 8.62 -35.61 31.26
C ALA A 439 8.37 -36.57 32.44
N LEU A 440 7.11 -36.67 32.87
CA LEU A 440 6.66 -37.77 33.71
C LEU A 440 6.63 -39.03 32.83
N ALA A 441 7.70 -39.82 32.96
CA ALA A 441 7.83 -41.11 32.32
C ALA A 441 6.79 -42.09 32.92
N ASP A 442 5.88 -42.58 32.09
CA ASP A 442 5.14 -43.80 32.35
C ASP A 442 5.52 -44.80 31.25
N GLN A 443 6.42 -45.74 31.57
CA GLN A 443 6.82 -46.82 30.68
C GLN A 443 5.98 -48.09 30.98
N PRO A 444 5.32 -48.70 29.98
CA PRO A 444 4.81 -50.05 30.12
C PRO A 444 5.94 -51.06 29.92
N LYS A 445 6.10 -51.97 30.90
CA LYS A 445 7.03 -53.11 30.87
C LYS A 445 6.72 -54.01 29.65
N LYS A 446 7.66 -54.18 28.72
CA LYS A 446 7.64 -55.21 27.69
C LYS A 446 8.54 -56.39 28.10
N HIS A 447 7.93 -57.57 28.23
CA HIS A 447 8.64 -58.84 28.35
C HIS A 447 9.33 -59.21 27.03
N SER A 448 10.58 -59.66 27.15
CA SER A 448 11.48 -60.09 26.08
C SER A 448 11.28 -61.56 25.70
N HIS A 449 11.16 -61.87 24.41
CA HIS A 449 11.49 -63.18 23.82
C HIS A 449 12.50 -63.00 22.66
N PRO A 450 13.41 -63.97 22.40
CA PRO A 450 14.59 -63.77 21.55
C PRO A 450 14.35 -64.08 20.06
N PRO A 451 15.29 -63.72 19.17
CA PRO A 451 15.05 -63.59 17.73
C PRO A 451 15.34 -64.85 16.92
N LEU A 452 14.55 -65.08 15.88
CA LEU A 452 14.80 -66.07 14.83
C LEU A 452 15.62 -65.45 13.68
N LYS A 453 16.68 -66.17 13.30
CA LYS A 453 17.69 -65.82 12.29
C LYS A 453 17.11 -65.80 10.87
N LYS A 454 17.45 -64.76 10.11
CA LYS A 454 17.38 -64.73 8.64
C LYS A 454 18.39 -65.72 8.05
N ARG A 455 17.96 -66.51 7.07
CA ARG A 455 18.84 -67.29 6.19
C ARG A 455 18.61 -66.80 4.76
N ASN A 456 19.67 -66.30 4.13
CA ASN A 456 19.75 -66.03 2.71
C ASN A 456 19.83 -67.34 1.93
N SER A 457 19.17 -67.41 0.78
CA SER A 457 19.60 -68.25 -0.35
C SER A 457 19.13 -67.62 -1.65
N ASN A 458 20.10 -67.20 -2.47
CA ASN A 458 19.95 -67.01 -3.91
C ASN A 458 19.57 -68.34 -4.57
N ASN A 459 18.69 -68.31 -5.57
CA ASN A 459 18.84 -69.02 -6.85
C ASN A 459 17.71 -68.62 -7.83
N LEU A 460 18.13 -68.12 -9.01
CA LEU A 460 17.39 -68.13 -10.29
C LEU A 460 17.20 -69.60 -10.78
N PRO A 461 16.42 -69.95 -11.84
CA PRO A 461 16.21 -69.16 -13.06
C PRO A 461 14.81 -69.24 -13.74
N SER A 462 14.65 -68.37 -14.75
CA SER A 462 13.90 -68.51 -16.03
C SER A 462 12.67 -69.43 -16.14
N ASP A 463 11.56 -68.88 -16.61
CA ASP A 463 10.94 -69.36 -17.86
C ASP A 463 10.08 -68.26 -18.50
N GLU A 464 10.35 -68.06 -19.80
CA GLU A 464 9.54 -67.33 -20.77
C GLU A 464 8.21 -68.08 -20.98
N ASP A 465 7.09 -67.40 -21.22
CA ASP A 465 6.44 -67.23 -22.54
C ASP A 465 4.96 -67.74 -22.44
N PRO A 466 4.03 -67.53 -23.42
CA PRO A 466 3.34 -66.26 -23.67
C PRO A 466 1.80 -66.42 -23.96
N ILE A 467 1.20 -65.37 -24.55
CA ILE A 467 0.07 -65.30 -25.52
C ILE A 467 -1.39 -65.13 -25.04
N MET A 468 -2.07 -64.24 -25.80
CA MET A 468 -3.49 -64.19 -26.24
C MET A 468 -4.41 -63.37 -25.32
N VAL A 469 -5.11 -62.30 -25.72
CA VAL A 469 -5.48 -61.70 -27.02
C VAL A 469 -5.62 -60.19 -26.81
#